data_AF-A0A811LE42-F1
#
_entry.id   AF-A0A811LE42-F1
#
_cell.length_a   1.000
_cell.length_b   1.000
_cell.length_c   1.000
_cell.angle_alpha   90.00
_cell.angle_beta   90.00
_cell.angle_gamma   90.00
#
_symmetry.space_group_name_H-M   'P 1'
#
loop_
_entity.id
_entity.type
_entity.pdbx_description
1 polymer ?
#
loop_
_entity_poly.entity_id
_entity_poly.type
_entity_poly.pdbx_seq_one_letter_code
_entity_poly.pdbx_strand_id
1 'polypeptide(L)'
;MTFANKVVIITGSSSGIGKEAALLFAKKGANVVIHGQNEDRLNETAKEIIKASSSDKVLLITGPIQNEKTWKTIAFETVKKFGRIDVLVNNAGSSNSDTNPKSLECLQACIDVNVKSVIGMTEACIPYLKKTKGNIINISSGLATKIGPATPMYAISKAALEHYTRHAAFEYAEFGVRVNNVAPGITETPFHTRNSKSSNGRIPSGLESAAKNVPLHRMGSAKESAQMIVFAASNRCKPAPLTGRALVDSINKKGLFEAVYDPEALNTRTLGLKIDPNRAVPINNFGFSNDFPTEFDVATNWPEYEFDVATNYPECADIVNNIRDQSKCGSCWAVSAAGAISDRICVATNGSVKVSISSYQAAACAGGDGCIASTIDAAFDTFITNGIPTGSENDKKEGCQPYPFEHCAHGPHSTTYPQCSSLPAYKANQCYHTCQPGYNKSYEDDLYFGTGYHSVESEADAQKAIMANGTLILGFNAYESFLYYNSGIYKPISGEKYYGWHAVRLIGWGEEGESKYWKLANSWNEEWGLNGFFKLDKTETVKILAVDIDTERIPQH
;
A
#
# COMPACT_ATOMS: atom_id res chain seq x y z
N MET A 1 25.17 -15.02 -1.88
CA MET A 1 24.33 -16.09 -2.48
C MET A 1 22.88 -15.92 -2.04
N THR A 2 21.89 -16.01 -2.95
CA THR A 2 20.48 -15.63 -2.70
C THR A 2 19.78 -16.45 -1.60
N PHE A 3 20.23 -17.67 -1.31
CA PHE A 3 19.66 -18.56 -0.29
C PHE A 3 20.70 -19.01 0.74
N ALA A 4 21.76 -18.22 0.95
CA ALA A 4 22.81 -18.54 1.93
C ALA A 4 22.20 -18.86 3.31
N ASN A 5 22.56 -20.02 3.88
CA ASN A 5 22.11 -20.52 5.19
C ASN A 5 20.59 -20.78 5.32
N LYS A 6 19.83 -20.69 4.22
CA LYS A 6 18.40 -21.03 4.21
C LYS A 6 18.22 -22.55 4.13
N VAL A 7 17.24 -23.08 4.83
CA VAL A 7 16.90 -24.51 4.82
C VAL A 7 15.70 -24.75 3.93
N VAL A 8 15.90 -25.56 2.89
CA VAL A 8 14.89 -25.83 1.85
C VAL A 8 14.56 -27.32 1.85
N ILE A 9 13.31 -27.66 2.08
CA ILE A 9 12.78 -29.02 1.93
C ILE A 9 12.22 -29.16 0.51
N ILE A 10 12.63 -30.20 -0.22
CA ILE A 10 12.07 -30.53 -1.53
C ILE A 10 11.61 -32.00 -1.54
N THR A 11 10.30 -32.20 -1.67
CA THR A 11 9.72 -33.55 -1.76
C THR A 11 9.79 -34.08 -3.21
N GLY A 12 10.08 -35.37 -3.39
CA GLY A 12 10.12 -35.98 -4.72
C GLY A 12 11.35 -35.57 -5.54
N SER A 13 12.52 -35.55 -4.88
CA SER A 13 13.76 -34.98 -5.39
C SER A 13 14.72 -35.99 -6.01
N SER A 14 14.31 -37.26 -6.14
CA SER A 14 15.14 -38.31 -6.75
C SER A 14 15.30 -38.19 -8.27
N SER A 15 14.53 -37.30 -8.94
CA SER A 15 14.57 -37.12 -10.40
C SER A 15 13.80 -35.86 -10.84
N GLY A 16 13.96 -35.45 -12.10
CA GLY A 16 13.11 -34.44 -12.75
C GLY A 16 13.14 -33.08 -12.05
N ILE A 17 11.98 -32.41 -11.97
CA ILE A 17 11.83 -31.04 -11.44
C ILE A 17 12.39 -30.93 -10.01
N GLY A 18 12.08 -31.89 -9.13
CA GLY A 18 12.55 -31.88 -7.74
C GLY A 18 14.06 -31.96 -7.62
N LYS A 19 14.71 -32.82 -8.42
CA LYS A 19 16.18 -32.93 -8.48
C LYS A 19 16.82 -31.62 -8.96
N GLU A 20 16.32 -31.05 -10.05
CA GLU A 20 16.83 -29.77 -10.59
C GLU A 20 16.62 -28.61 -9.62
N ALA A 21 15.48 -28.57 -8.91
CA ALA A 21 15.22 -27.58 -7.88
C ALA A 21 16.23 -27.71 -6.73
N ALA A 22 16.45 -28.92 -6.22
CA ALA A 22 17.43 -29.17 -5.15
C ALA A 22 18.85 -28.74 -5.55
N LEU A 23 19.30 -29.09 -6.76
CA LEU A 23 20.58 -28.65 -7.31
C LEU A 23 20.67 -27.12 -7.41
N LEU A 24 19.62 -26.45 -7.88
CA LEU A 24 19.62 -25.00 -8.06
C LEU A 24 19.58 -24.24 -6.73
N PHE A 25 18.84 -24.72 -5.74
CA PHE A 25 18.85 -24.17 -4.38
C PHE A 25 20.24 -24.32 -3.74
N ALA A 26 20.86 -25.49 -3.85
CA ALA A 26 22.19 -25.74 -3.30
C ALA A 26 23.27 -24.86 -3.98
N LYS A 27 23.24 -24.73 -5.32
CA LYS A 27 24.08 -23.77 -6.06
C LYS A 27 23.90 -22.31 -5.60
N LYS A 28 22.76 -21.98 -5.00
CA LYS A 28 22.46 -20.65 -4.43
C LYS A 28 22.68 -20.59 -2.91
N GLY A 29 23.39 -21.55 -2.33
CA GLY A 29 23.87 -21.54 -0.95
C GLY A 29 22.87 -22.06 0.09
N ALA A 30 21.79 -22.72 -0.33
CA ALA A 30 20.83 -23.33 0.58
C ALA A 30 21.37 -24.64 1.17
N ASN A 31 21.00 -24.93 2.42
CA ASN A 31 21.02 -26.27 2.97
C ASN A 31 19.77 -26.99 2.48
N VAL A 32 19.93 -28.15 1.83
CA VAL A 32 18.81 -28.82 1.14
C VAL A 32 18.45 -30.14 1.81
N VAL A 33 17.15 -30.35 2.00
CA VAL A 33 16.58 -31.61 2.45
C VAL A 33 15.89 -32.25 1.25
N ILE A 34 16.37 -33.41 0.84
CA ILE A 34 15.86 -34.15 -0.30
C ILE A 34 15.08 -35.38 0.17
N HIS A 35 13.95 -35.62 -0.48
CA HIS A 35 13.07 -36.74 -0.17
C HIS A 35 12.68 -37.54 -1.41
N GLY A 36 12.60 -38.88 -1.28
CA GLY A 36 12.15 -39.79 -2.33
C GLY A 36 12.00 -41.24 -1.85
N GLN A 37 11.41 -42.09 -2.70
CA GLN A 37 11.21 -43.52 -2.38
C GLN A 37 12.35 -44.42 -2.85
N ASN A 38 13.04 -44.04 -3.93
CA ASN A 38 14.17 -44.80 -4.46
C ASN A 38 15.47 -44.25 -3.85
N GLU A 39 16.05 -45.02 -2.94
CA GLU A 39 17.22 -44.63 -2.16
C GLU A 39 18.46 -44.40 -3.04
N ASP A 40 18.71 -45.27 -4.02
CA ASP A 40 19.88 -45.17 -4.91
C ASP A 40 19.88 -43.85 -5.71
N ARG A 41 18.76 -43.52 -6.37
CA ARG A 41 18.62 -42.27 -7.12
C ARG A 41 18.69 -41.03 -6.23
N LEU A 42 18.22 -41.15 -4.99
CA LEU A 42 18.30 -40.06 -4.02
C LEU A 42 19.73 -39.85 -3.55
N ASN A 43 20.50 -40.92 -3.35
CA ASN A 43 21.93 -40.89 -3.07
C ASN A 43 22.74 -40.29 -4.23
N GLU A 44 22.42 -40.64 -5.48
CA GLU A 44 23.00 -40.00 -6.67
C GLU A 44 22.73 -38.49 -6.70
N THR A 45 21.48 -38.10 -6.42
CA THR A 45 21.11 -36.69 -6.33
C THR A 45 21.90 -35.98 -5.23
N ALA A 46 22.09 -36.59 -4.07
CA ALA A 46 22.92 -36.03 -3.00
C ALA A 46 24.37 -35.80 -3.45
N LYS A 47 24.97 -36.76 -4.15
CA LYS A 47 26.34 -36.63 -4.69
C LYS A 47 26.46 -35.46 -5.67
N GLU A 48 25.48 -35.31 -6.57
CA GLU A 48 25.46 -34.19 -7.51
C GLU A 48 25.28 -32.84 -6.81
N ILE A 49 24.45 -32.77 -5.77
CA ILE A 49 24.27 -31.56 -4.95
C ILE A 49 25.57 -31.16 -4.26
N ILE A 50 26.25 -32.13 -3.63
CA ILE A 50 27.53 -31.90 -2.95
C ILE A 50 28.58 -31.41 -3.95
N LYS A 51 28.63 -32.00 -5.16
CA LYS A 51 29.54 -31.55 -6.23
C LYS A 51 29.19 -30.16 -6.75
N ALA A 52 27.91 -29.82 -6.81
CA ALA A 52 27.41 -28.58 -7.40
C ALA A 52 27.40 -27.39 -6.44
N SER A 53 27.54 -27.62 -5.13
CA SER A 53 27.42 -26.58 -4.11
C SER A 53 28.70 -26.44 -3.30
N SER A 54 28.85 -25.30 -2.64
CA SER A 54 29.95 -25.03 -1.71
C SER A 54 29.71 -25.66 -0.32
N SER A 55 28.66 -26.47 -0.15
CA SER A 55 28.22 -26.98 1.13
C SER A 55 27.91 -28.48 1.09
N ASP A 56 28.41 -29.19 2.09
CA ASP A 56 28.14 -30.60 2.39
C ASP A 56 26.79 -30.81 3.12
N LYS A 57 26.02 -29.74 3.34
CA LYS A 57 24.80 -29.73 4.17
C LYS A 57 23.57 -30.21 3.41
N VAL A 58 23.60 -31.49 3.04
CA VAL A 58 22.44 -32.21 2.49
C VAL A 58 21.85 -33.13 3.56
N LEU A 59 20.52 -33.19 3.66
CA LEU A 59 19.80 -34.18 4.45
C LEU A 59 18.96 -35.05 3.52
N LEU A 60 19.14 -36.37 3.59
CA LEU A 60 18.43 -37.34 2.78
C LEU A 60 17.42 -38.07 3.66
N ILE A 61 16.16 -38.14 3.20
CA ILE A 61 15.07 -38.83 3.91
C ILE A 61 14.29 -39.67 2.91
N THR A 62 14.20 -40.97 3.17
CA THR A 62 13.44 -41.91 2.33
C THR A 62 12.08 -42.22 2.94
N GLY A 63 11.07 -42.41 2.09
CA GLY A 63 9.74 -42.82 2.56
C GLY A 63 8.61 -42.59 1.55
N PRO A 64 7.46 -43.25 1.74
CA PRO A 64 6.26 -42.99 0.96
C PRO A 64 5.62 -41.66 1.39
N ILE A 65 5.46 -40.72 0.45
CA ILE A 65 4.96 -39.38 0.76
C ILE A 65 3.48 -39.36 1.13
N GLN A 66 2.71 -40.40 0.88
CA GLN A 66 1.30 -40.48 1.28
C GLN A 66 1.12 -40.82 2.78
N ASN A 67 2.20 -41.20 3.47
CA ASN A 67 2.15 -41.62 4.87
C ASN A 67 2.45 -40.44 5.81
N GLU A 68 1.61 -40.29 6.83
CA GLU A 68 1.75 -39.23 7.84
C GLU A 68 3.09 -39.26 8.58
N LYS A 69 3.57 -40.48 8.90
CA LYS A 69 4.87 -40.68 9.55
C LYS A 69 6.00 -40.04 8.74
N THR A 70 5.94 -40.11 7.40
CA THR A 70 6.96 -39.53 6.52
C THR A 70 7.02 -38.01 6.67
N TRP A 71 5.88 -37.31 6.72
CA TRP A 71 5.85 -35.84 6.86
C TRP A 71 6.47 -35.39 8.18
N LYS A 72 6.06 -36.05 9.26
CA LYS A 72 6.57 -35.79 10.62
C LYS A 72 8.07 -36.04 10.69
N THR A 73 8.57 -37.14 10.13
CA THR A 73 10.01 -37.42 10.05
C THR A 73 10.76 -36.37 9.26
N ILE A 74 10.24 -35.93 8.10
CA ILE A 74 10.89 -34.91 7.28
C ILE A 74 11.04 -33.61 8.06
N ALA A 75 9.96 -33.10 8.67
CA ALA A 75 10.03 -31.88 9.45
C ALA A 75 10.94 -32.01 10.67
N PHE A 76 10.80 -33.10 11.44
CA PHE A 76 11.57 -33.35 12.64
C PHE A 76 13.08 -33.44 12.38
N GLU A 77 13.51 -34.30 11.45
CA GLU A 77 14.94 -34.47 11.17
C GLU A 77 15.55 -33.22 10.51
N THR A 78 14.75 -32.46 9.74
CA THR A 78 15.18 -31.15 9.20
C THR A 78 15.50 -30.18 10.33
N VAL A 79 14.59 -30.02 11.29
CA VAL A 79 14.76 -29.10 12.41
C VAL A 79 15.86 -29.58 13.35
N LYS A 80 15.96 -30.89 13.60
CA LYS A 80 17.04 -31.48 14.40
C LYS A 80 18.41 -31.20 13.79
N LYS A 81 18.55 -31.29 12.47
CA LYS A 81 19.84 -31.05 11.79
C LYS A 81 20.17 -29.58 11.58
N PHE A 82 19.19 -28.75 11.25
CA PHE A 82 19.44 -27.37 10.81
C PHE A 82 18.80 -26.28 11.68
N GLY A 83 17.96 -26.63 12.64
CA GLY A 83 17.29 -25.72 13.58
C GLY A 83 16.18 -24.85 13.00
N ARG A 84 15.92 -24.93 11.68
CA ARG A 84 14.96 -24.05 10.98
C ARG A 84 14.42 -24.68 9.70
N ILE A 85 13.33 -24.12 9.19
CA ILE A 85 12.78 -24.37 7.86
C ILE A 85 12.44 -23.01 7.25
N ASP A 86 12.99 -22.69 6.08
CA ASP A 86 12.74 -21.42 5.37
C ASP A 86 11.86 -21.60 4.14
N VAL A 87 11.97 -22.74 3.46
CA VAL A 87 11.21 -23.03 2.24
C VAL A 87 10.76 -24.49 2.25
N LEU A 88 9.48 -24.71 1.98
CA LEU A 88 8.90 -26.02 1.67
C LEU A 88 8.53 -26.05 0.19
N VAL A 89 9.08 -27.00 -0.57
CA VAL A 89 8.70 -27.28 -1.96
C VAL A 89 7.99 -28.63 -2.01
N ASN A 90 6.66 -28.56 -2.16
CA ASN A 90 5.79 -29.72 -2.33
C ASN A 90 5.79 -30.13 -3.82
N ASN A 91 6.80 -30.89 -4.22
CA ASN A 91 7.00 -31.33 -5.60
C ASN A 91 6.64 -32.80 -5.86
N ALA A 92 6.61 -33.65 -4.83
CA ALA A 92 6.19 -35.04 -5.01
C ALA A 92 4.79 -35.11 -5.64
N GLY A 93 4.63 -35.95 -6.67
CA GLY A 93 3.40 -36.06 -7.41
C GLY A 93 3.24 -37.43 -8.11
N SER A 94 1.99 -37.79 -8.38
CA SER A 94 1.62 -39.01 -9.10
C SER A 94 0.40 -38.79 -9.98
N SER A 95 0.40 -39.38 -11.18
CA SER A 95 -0.78 -39.54 -12.04
C SER A 95 -1.42 -40.93 -11.93
N ASN A 96 -0.84 -41.81 -11.11
CA ASN A 96 -1.24 -43.21 -10.88
C ASN A 96 -1.62 -44.02 -12.14
N SER A 97 -0.78 -43.97 -13.19
CA SER A 97 -1.07 -44.58 -14.50
C SER A 97 -1.04 -46.12 -14.56
N ASP A 98 -0.77 -46.82 -13.45
CA ASP A 98 -0.90 -48.28 -13.36
C ASP A 98 -2.35 -48.74 -13.18
N THR A 99 -3.27 -47.81 -12.90
CA THR A 99 -4.71 -48.05 -12.74
C THR A 99 -5.50 -47.36 -13.85
N ASN A 100 -6.78 -47.71 -14.02
CA ASN A 100 -7.64 -47.00 -14.96
C ASN A 100 -7.68 -45.50 -14.59
N PRO A 101 -7.27 -44.58 -15.49
CA PRO A 101 -7.13 -43.14 -15.19
C PRO A 101 -8.47 -42.43 -14.92
N LYS A 102 -9.60 -43.14 -15.08
CA LYS A 102 -10.96 -42.68 -14.78
C LYS A 102 -11.55 -43.34 -13.52
N SER A 103 -10.81 -44.22 -12.85
CA SER A 103 -11.31 -44.95 -11.67
C SER A 103 -11.24 -44.12 -10.39
N LEU A 104 -12.08 -44.46 -9.41
CA LEU A 104 -11.99 -43.90 -8.06
C LEU A 104 -10.69 -44.29 -7.35
N GLU A 105 -10.12 -45.45 -7.67
CA GLU A 105 -8.80 -45.87 -7.15
C GLU A 105 -7.68 -44.93 -7.64
N CYS A 106 -7.70 -44.57 -8.92
CA CYS A 106 -6.77 -43.56 -9.48
C CYS A 106 -6.97 -42.20 -8.81
N LEU A 107 -8.23 -41.79 -8.59
CA LEU A 107 -8.54 -40.56 -7.87
C LEU A 107 -7.98 -40.58 -6.45
N GLN A 108 -8.25 -41.64 -5.69
CA GLN A 108 -7.78 -41.77 -4.31
C GLN A 108 -6.25 -41.70 -4.23
N ALA A 109 -5.55 -42.45 -5.08
CA ALA A 109 -4.09 -42.43 -5.14
C ALA A 109 -3.54 -41.05 -5.54
N CYS A 110 -4.20 -40.34 -6.47
CA CYS A 110 -3.83 -38.97 -6.84
C CYS A 110 -4.07 -38.00 -5.68
N ILE A 111 -5.18 -38.12 -4.95
CA ILE A 111 -5.49 -37.27 -3.79
C ILE A 111 -4.49 -37.51 -2.66
N ASP A 112 -4.16 -38.77 -2.35
CA ASP A 112 -3.23 -39.13 -1.29
C ASP A 112 -1.83 -38.53 -1.50
N VAL A 113 -1.36 -38.47 -2.74
CA VAL A 113 -0.02 -37.94 -3.08
C VAL A 113 -0.04 -36.46 -3.47
N ASN A 114 -1.04 -35.98 -4.21
CA ASN A 114 -1.01 -34.61 -4.75
C ASN A 114 -1.69 -33.59 -3.84
N VAL A 115 -2.51 -34.02 -2.88
CA VAL A 115 -3.29 -33.14 -2.00
C VAL A 115 -3.00 -33.45 -0.54
N LYS A 116 -3.33 -34.66 -0.07
CA LYS A 116 -3.22 -35.05 1.34
C LYS A 116 -1.79 -34.87 1.85
N SER A 117 -0.79 -35.31 1.09
CA SER A 117 0.61 -35.13 1.52
C SER A 117 1.08 -33.68 1.50
N VAL A 118 0.52 -32.82 0.63
CA VAL A 118 0.84 -31.39 0.60
C VAL A 118 0.29 -30.70 1.84
N ILE A 119 -0.96 -31.02 2.21
CA ILE A 119 -1.58 -30.54 3.45
C ILE A 119 -0.75 -31.02 4.64
N GLY A 120 -0.47 -32.32 4.72
CA GLY A 120 0.31 -32.91 5.80
C GLY A 120 1.73 -32.35 5.94
N MET A 121 2.44 -32.13 4.84
CA MET A 121 3.75 -31.47 4.84
C MET A 121 3.65 -30.01 5.27
N THR A 122 2.63 -29.29 4.81
CA THR A 122 2.39 -27.90 5.21
C THR A 122 2.17 -27.82 6.72
N GLU A 123 1.27 -28.63 7.28
CA GLU A 123 0.99 -28.67 8.72
C GLU A 123 2.23 -29.06 9.54
N ALA A 124 3.02 -30.03 9.07
CA ALA A 124 4.25 -30.43 9.76
C ALA A 124 5.32 -29.31 9.76
N CYS A 125 5.33 -28.43 8.76
CA CYS A 125 6.34 -27.39 8.60
C CYS A 125 5.88 -26.00 9.09
N ILE A 126 4.56 -25.73 9.18
CA ILE A 126 4.03 -24.39 9.44
C ILE A 126 4.53 -23.75 10.74
N PRO A 127 4.72 -24.47 11.88
CA PRO A 127 5.22 -23.86 13.10
C PRO A 127 6.63 -23.26 12.94
N TYR A 128 7.42 -23.78 12.01
CA TYR A 128 8.78 -23.32 11.72
C TYR A 128 8.80 -22.25 10.63
N LEU A 129 7.93 -22.38 9.62
CA LEU A 129 7.78 -21.38 8.57
C LEU A 129 7.25 -20.05 9.11
N LYS A 130 6.33 -20.06 10.09
CA LYS A 130 5.89 -18.84 10.79
C LYS A 130 7.07 -18.11 11.45
N LYS A 131 7.99 -18.83 12.09
CA LYS A 131 9.19 -18.26 12.73
C LYS A 131 10.15 -17.62 11.73
N THR A 132 10.28 -18.21 10.54
CA THR A 132 11.20 -17.72 9.51
C THR A 132 10.57 -16.73 8.53
N LYS A 133 9.25 -16.50 8.63
CA LYS A 133 8.45 -15.83 7.60
C LYS A 133 8.73 -16.45 6.23
N GLY A 134 8.70 -17.79 6.22
CA GLY A 134 9.16 -18.64 5.15
C GLY A 134 8.21 -18.72 3.96
N ASN A 135 8.45 -19.69 3.07
CA ASN A 135 7.70 -19.82 1.82
C ASN A 135 7.30 -21.28 1.55
N ILE A 136 6.11 -21.47 0.98
CA ILE A 136 5.61 -22.76 0.52
C ILE A 136 5.40 -22.67 -0.99
N ILE A 137 5.99 -23.59 -1.73
CA ILE A 137 5.83 -23.71 -3.19
C ILE A 137 5.18 -25.06 -3.50
N ASN A 138 3.97 -25.02 -4.02
CA ASN A 138 3.23 -26.20 -4.45
C ASN A 138 3.40 -26.40 -5.96
N ILE A 139 3.70 -27.63 -6.38
CA ILE A 139 3.82 -27.96 -7.81
C ILE A 139 2.51 -28.55 -8.31
N SER A 140 1.73 -27.73 -9.03
CA SER A 140 0.49 -28.14 -9.69
C SER A 140 0.76 -28.69 -11.09
N SER A 141 -0.10 -28.40 -12.06
CA SER A 141 -0.02 -28.77 -13.46
C SER A 141 -0.89 -27.82 -14.27
N GLY A 142 -0.51 -27.54 -15.52
CA GLY A 142 -1.40 -26.85 -16.46
C GLY A 142 -2.77 -27.53 -16.65
N LEU A 143 -2.90 -28.82 -16.34
CA LEU A 143 -4.18 -29.55 -16.35
C LEU A 143 -5.12 -29.20 -15.18
N ALA A 144 -4.68 -28.41 -14.20
CA ALA A 144 -5.57 -27.91 -13.14
C ALA A 144 -6.63 -26.92 -13.66
N THR A 145 -6.30 -26.19 -14.72
CA THR A 145 -7.17 -25.16 -15.33
C THR A 145 -7.50 -25.42 -16.79
N LYS A 146 -6.77 -26.32 -17.46
CA LYS A 146 -7.00 -26.70 -18.85
C LYS A 146 -7.59 -28.09 -18.96
N ILE A 147 -8.49 -28.26 -19.92
CA ILE A 147 -9.04 -29.58 -20.28
C ILE A 147 -8.05 -30.27 -21.23
N GLY A 148 -7.75 -31.53 -20.98
CA GLY A 148 -6.92 -32.36 -21.84
C GLY A 148 -7.37 -33.82 -21.81
N PRO A 149 -7.11 -34.60 -22.88
CA PRO A 149 -7.49 -36.01 -22.92
C PRO A 149 -6.69 -36.85 -21.89
N ALA A 150 -7.30 -37.97 -21.48
CA ALA A 150 -6.67 -39.13 -20.86
C ALA A 150 -6.29 -39.14 -19.36
N THR A 151 -6.42 -38.07 -18.56
CA THR A 151 -6.10 -38.11 -17.10
C THR A 151 -7.01 -37.24 -16.18
N PRO A 152 -8.34 -37.43 -16.19
CA PRO A 152 -9.26 -36.58 -15.43
C PRO A 152 -9.02 -36.60 -13.92
N MET A 153 -8.69 -37.76 -13.34
CA MET A 153 -8.49 -37.88 -11.89
C MET A 153 -7.23 -37.15 -11.39
N TYR A 154 -6.17 -37.16 -12.21
CA TYR A 154 -5.00 -36.34 -11.96
C TYR A 154 -5.33 -34.84 -12.02
N ALA A 155 -6.05 -34.40 -13.07
CA ALA A 155 -6.48 -33.02 -13.23
C ALA A 155 -7.31 -32.52 -12.04
N ILE A 156 -8.28 -33.32 -11.56
CA ILE A 156 -9.07 -33.03 -10.36
C ILE A 156 -8.16 -32.82 -9.14
N SER A 157 -7.20 -33.72 -8.91
CA SER A 157 -6.28 -33.58 -7.78
C SER A 157 -5.43 -32.32 -7.84
N LYS A 158 -5.04 -31.87 -9.04
CA LYS A 158 -4.25 -30.64 -9.23
C LYS A 158 -5.11 -29.38 -9.11
N ALA A 159 -6.36 -29.40 -9.56
CA ALA A 159 -7.33 -28.33 -9.30
C ALA A 159 -7.60 -28.17 -7.79
N ALA A 160 -7.76 -29.29 -7.06
CA ALA A 160 -7.91 -29.28 -5.60
C ALA A 160 -6.67 -28.69 -4.91
N LEU A 161 -5.47 -29.04 -5.35
CA LEU A 161 -4.21 -28.47 -4.84
C LEU A 161 -4.14 -26.95 -5.05
N GLU A 162 -4.57 -26.44 -6.20
CA GLU A 162 -4.59 -24.98 -6.46
C GLU A 162 -5.59 -24.25 -5.58
N HIS A 163 -6.75 -24.86 -5.32
CA HIS A 163 -7.72 -24.31 -4.40
C HIS A 163 -7.18 -24.25 -2.97
N TYR A 164 -6.60 -25.35 -2.48
CA TYR A 164 -5.89 -25.37 -1.19
C TYR A 164 -4.78 -24.32 -1.12
N THR A 165 -4.01 -24.15 -2.20
CA THR A 165 -2.92 -23.18 -2.24
C THR A 165 -3.41 -21.74 -2.01
N ARG A 166 -4.57 -21.36 -2.57
CA ARG A 166 -5.17 -20.03 -2.33
C ARG A 166 -5.62 -19.84 -0.89
N HIS A 167 -6.24 -20.86 -0.29
CA HIS A 167 -6.64 -20.82 1.11
C HIS A 167 -5.43 -20.70 2.05
N ALA A 168 -4.40 -21.55 1.85
CA ALA A 168 -3.18 -21.49 2.64
C ALA A 168 -2.43 -20.15 2.45
N ALA A 169 -2.47 -19.55 1.26
CA ALA A 169 -1.89 -18.23 1.02
C ALA A 169 -2.61 -17.14 1.83
N PHE A 170 -3.94 -17.17 1.86
CA PHE A 170 -4.75 -16.23 2.63
C PHE A 170 -4.54 -16.41 4.13
N GLU A 171 -4.67 -17.64 4.62
CA GLU A 171 -4.56 -17.98 6.04
C GLU A 171 -3.18 -17.64 6.61
N TYR A 172 -2.10 -17.96 5.88
CA TYR A 172 -0.76 -17.80 6.42
C TYR A 172 -0.10 -16.45 6.13
N ALA A 173 -0.80 -15.56 5.41
CA ALA A 173 -0.31 -14.22 5.10
C ALA A 173 -0.08 -13.37 6.35
N GLU A 174 -0.95 -13.47 7.37
CA GLU A 174 -0.81 -12.71 8.63
C GLU A 174 0.51 -13.02 9.36
N PHE A 175 1.05 -14.23 9.19
CA PHE A 175 2.33 -14.65 9.77
C PHE A 175 3.53 -14.30 8.88
N GLY A 176 3.30 -13.63 7.74
CA GLY A 176 4.32 -13.31 6.74
C GLY A 176 4.81 -14.53 5.95
N VAL A 177 4.07 -15.64 5.95
CA VAL A 177 4.41 -16.83 5.16
C VAL A 177 3.78 -16.71 3.77
N ARG A 178 4.59 -16.83 2.71
CA ARG A 178 4.07 -16.79 1.33
C ARG A 178 3.79 -18.20 0.83
N VAL A 179 2.62 -18.41 0.24
CA VAL A 179 2.28 -19.68 -0.42
C VAL A 179 2.03 -19.42 -1.90
N ASN A 180 2.76 -20.12 -2.78
CA ASN A 180 2.67 -19.95 -4.21
C ASN A 180 2.52 -21.29 -4.93
N ASN A 181 1.94 -21.23 -6.13
CA ASN A 181 1.81 -22.36 -7.04
C ASN A 181 2.76 -22.18 -8.23
N VAL A 182 3.43 -23.26 -8.62
CA VAL A 182 4.06 -23.38 -9.94
C VAL A 182 3.30 -24.47 -10.69
N ALA A 183 2.77 -24.17 -11.87
CA ALA A 183 1.99 -25.10 -12.69
C ALA A 183 2.74 -25.43 -13.99
N PRO A 184 3.63 -26.43 -13.99
CA PRO A 184 4.33 -26.85 -15.20
C PRO A 184 3.34 -27.32 -16.28
N GLY A 185 3.67 -27.01 -17.53
CA GLY A 185 3.10 -27.65 -18.71
C GLY A 185 3.68 -29.04 -18.95
N ILE A 186 3.61 -29.53 -20.19
CA ILE A 186 4.25 -30.78 -20.60
C ILE A 186 5.76 -30.63 -20.40
N THR A 187 6.33 -31.40 -19.48
CA THR A 187 7.72 -31.23 -19.02
C THR A 187 8.49 -32.52 -19.18
N GLU A 188 9.67 -32.46 -19.80
CA GLU A 188 10.54 -33.61 -20.00
C GLU A 188 11.11 -34.10 -18.67
N THR A 189 10.48 -35.14 -18.12
CA THR A 189 10.88 -35.76 -16.87
C THR A 189 10.53 -37.26 -16.87
N PRO A 190 11.20 -38.06 -16.02
CA PRO A 190 10.82 -39.45 -15.80
C PRO A 190 9.40 -39.65 -15.26
N PHE A 191 8.66 -38.59 -14.90
CA PHE A 191 7.26 -38.68 -14.45
C PHE A 191 6.38 -39.39 -15.48
N HIS A 192 6.63 -39.17 -16.77
CA HIS A 192 5.86 -39.76 -17.86
C HIS A 192 6.21 -41.22 -18.16
N THR A 193 7.35 -41.70 -17.66
CA THR A 193 7.87 -43.06 -17.94
C THR A 193 7.89 -43.96 -16.70
N ARG A 194 7.81 -43.39 -15.49
CA ARG A 194 7.93 -44.10 -14.19
C ARG A 194 6.81 -45.10 -13.91
N ASN A 195 5.61 -44.88 -14.45
CA ASN A 195 4.39 -45.61 -14.08
C ASN A 195 3.72 -46.29 -15.29
N SER A 196 4.46 -46.57 -16.38
CA SER A 196 3.91 -47.28 -17.53
C SER A 196 4.71 -48.56 -17.74
N LYS A 197 4.12 -49.70 -17.35
CA LYS A 197 4.62 -51.03 -17.72
C LYS A 197 4.65 -51.23 -19.25
N SER A 198 3.94 -50.40 -20.02
CA SER A 198 3.83 -50.47 -21.48
C SER A 198 4.78 -49.55 -22.26
N SER A 199 5.51 -48.64 -21.60
CA SER A 199 6.27 -47.59 -22.30
C SER A 199 7.69 -47.98 -22.68
N ASN A 200 8.23 -49.12 -22.20
CA ASN A 200 9.65 -49.48 -22.33
C ASN A 200 10.62 -48.31 -22.02
N GLY A 201 10.25 -47.42 -21.10
CA GLY A 201 11.05 -46.25 -20.72
C GLY A 201 11.01 -45.07 -21.71
N ARG A 202 10.17 -45.11 -22.75
CA ARG A 202 9.99 -44.02 -23.73
C ARG A 202 8.85 -43.08 -23.35
N ILE A 203 8.99 -41.80 -23.69
CA ILE A 203 7.90 -40.82 -23.53
C ILE A 203 6.73 -41.25 -24.45
N PRO A 204 5.48 -41.30 -23.95
CA PRO A 204 4.32 -41.58 -24.80
C PRO A 204 4.25 -40.66 -26.02
N SER A 205 4.12 -41.21 -27.23
CA SER A 205 4.07 -40.46 -28.50
C SER A 205 2.98 -39.37 -28.54
N GLY A 206 1.89 -39.56 -27.79
CA GLY A 206 0.84 -38.55 -27.61
C GLY A 206 1.32 -37.27 -26.91
N LEU A 207 2.32 -37.35 -26.03
CA LEU A 207 2.90 -36.16 -25.37
C LEU A 207 3.81 -35.38 -26.30
N GLU A 208 4.58 -36.05 -27.17
CA GLU A 208 5.38 -35.40 -28.20
C GLU A 208 4.49 -34.66 -29.21
N SER A 209 3.37 -35.28 -29.61
CA SER A 209 2.38 -34.62 -30.45
C SER A 209 1.71 -33.44 -29.76
N ALA A 210 1.32 -33.57 -28.48
CA ALA A 210 0.76 -32.47 -27.71
C ALA A 210 1.76 -31.31 -27.51
N ALA A 211 3.06 -31.60 -27.36
CA ALA A 211 4.10 -30.59 -27.28
C ALA A 211 4.29 -29.81 -28.58
N LYS A 212 4.01 -30.40 -29.75
CA LYS A 212 3.98 -29.65 -31.03
C LYS A 212 2.84 -28.63 -31.09
N ASN A 213 1.79 -28.81 -30.29
CA ASN A 213 0.62 -27.94 -30.26
C ASN A 213 0.66 -26.86 -29.17
N VAL A 214 1.67 -26.88 -28.27
CA VAL A 214 1.89 -25.71 -27.40
C VAL A 214 2.53 -24.57 -28.21
N PRO A 215 2.30 -23.29 -27.90
CA PRO A 215 2.79 -22.16 -28.73
C PRO A 215 4.31 -22.12 -28.97
N LEU A 216 5.10 -22.68 -28.06
CA LEU A 216 6.57 -22.77 -28.21
C LEU A 216 7.03 -24.05 -28.94
N HIS A 217 6.09 -24.90 -29.37
CA HIS A 217 6.30 -26.14 -30.14
C HIS A 217 7.32 -27.11 -29.53
N ARG A 218 7.48 -27.10 -28.20
CA ARG A 218 8.39 -27.97 -27.46
C ARG A 218 7.90 -28.27 -26.05
N MET A 219 8.45 -29.32 -25.45
CA MET A 219 8.31 -29.58 -24.02
C MET A 219 9.15 -28.57 -23.21
N GLY A 220 8.67 -28.26 -22.01
CA GLY A 220 9.49 -27.58 -21.01
C GLY A 220 10.53 -28.54 -20.44
N SER A 221 11.64 -28.00 -19.94
CA SER A 221 12.65 -28.76 -19.22
C SER A 221 12.39 -28.74 -17.71
N ALA A 222 12.87 -29.77 -17.00
CA ALA A 222 12.87 -29.78 -15.53
C ALA A 222 13.57 -28.55 -14.94
N LYS A 223 14.64 -28.08 -15.60
CA LYS A 223 15.44 -26.91 -15.19
C LYS A 223 14.65 -25.60 -15.30
N GLU A 224 13.84 -25.42 -16.34
CA GLU A 224 12.96 -24.23 -16.46
C GLU A 224 11.93 -24.19 -15.33
N SER A 225 11.33 -25.33 -14.99
CA SER A 225 10.42 -25.42 -13.83
C SER A 225 11.14 -25.14 -12.52
N ALA A 226 12.34 -25.69 -12.33
CA ALA A 226 13.18 -25.44 -11.15
C ALA A 226 13.57 -23.96 -10.99
N GLN A 227 13.87 -23.26 -12.10
CA GLN A 227 14.13 -21.82 -12.07
C GLN A 227 12.91 -21.03 -11.57
N MET A 228 11.70 -21.41 -11.98
CA MET A 228 10.48 -20.78 -11.51
C MET A 228 10.21 -21.05 -10.02
N ILE A 229 10.46 -22.28 -9.55
CA ILE A 229 10.38 -22.64 -8.12
C ILE A 229 11.31 -21.77 -7.29
N VAL A 230 12.57 -21.63 -7.72
CA VAL A 230 13.58 -20.83 -7.02
C VAL A 230 13.23 -19.35 -7.05
N PHE A 231 12.69 -18.84 -8.16
CA PHE A 231 12.19 -17.46 -8.23
C PHE A 231 11.05 -17.23 -7.23
N ALA A 232 10.04 -18.10 -7.23
CA ALA A 232 8.88 -17.99 -6.35
C ALA A 232 9.27 -18.06 -4.86
N ALA A 233 10.25 -18.91 -4.53
CA ALA A 233 10.80 -19.01 -3.18
C ALA A 233 11.68 -17.82 -2.77
N SER A 234 12.11 -16.98 -3.70
CA SER A 234 13.03 -15.86 -3.44
C SER A 234 12.30 -14.57 -3.03
N ASN A 235 13.03 -13.66 -2.39
CA ASN A 235 12.56 -12.30 -2.09
C ASN A 235 12.26 -11.46 -3.33
N ARG A 236 12.61 -11.92 -4.55
CA ARG A 236 12.25 -11.24 -5.80
C ARG A 236 10.79 -11.47 -6.21
N CYS A 237 10.13 -12.48 -5.63
CA CYS A 237 8.71 -12.76 -5.83
C CYS A 237 7.87 -12.15 -4.68
N LYS A 238 8.15 -10.91 -4.31
CA LYS A 238 7.23 -10.11 -3.49
C LYS A 238 6.16 -9.52 -4.42
N PRO A 239 4.88 -9.47 -4.02
CA PRO A 239 3.89 -8.72 -4.79
C PRO A 239 4.39 -7.28 -4.92
N ALA A 240 4.55 -6.81 -6.15
CA ALA A 240 4.66 -5.36 -6.36
C ALA A 240 3.25 -4.79 -6.14
N PRO A 241 3.11 -3.65 -5.43
CA PRO A 241 1.83 -2.96 -5.40
C PRO A 241 1.35 -2.66 -6.81
N LEU A 242 0.04 -2.70 -7.02
CA LEU A 242 -0.55 -2.15 -8.22
C LEU A 242 -0.25 -0.64 -8.24
N THR A 243 0.05 -0.11 -9.41
CA THR A 243 0.32 1.31 -9.64
C THR A 243 -0.43 1.80 -10.88
N GLY A 244 -0.63 3.10 -11.01
CA GLY A 244 -1.25 3.73 -12.17
C GLY A 244 -2.63 3.15 -12.52
N ARG A 245 -2.91 2.95 -13.82
CA ARG A 245 -4.21 2.49 -14.33
C ARG A 245 -4.68 1.18 -13.68
N ALA A 246 -3.77 0.23 -13.45
CA ALA A 246 -4.12 -1.05 -12.84
C ALA A 246 -4.56 -0.91 -11.36
N LEU A 247 -3.98 0.05 -10.63
CA LEU A 247 -4.42 0.39 -9.28
C LEU A 247 -5.82 0.98 -9.31
N VAL A 248 -6.07 1.95 -10.20
CA VAL A 248 -7.38 2.59 -10.40
C VAL A 248 -8.46 1.56 -10.76
N ASP A 249 -8.17 0.67 -11.69
CA ASP A 249 -9.11 -0.38 -12.10
C ASP A 249 -9.42 -1.34 -10.94
N SER A 250 -8.41 -1.67 -10.12
CA SER A 250 -8.63 -2.48 -8.93
C SER A 250 -9.43 -1.76 -7.85
N ILE A 251 -9.24 -0.44 -7.67
CA ILE A 251 -10.01 0.38 -6.72
C ILE A 251 -11.49 0.33 -7.09
N ASN A 252 -11.78 0.70 -8.35
CA ASN A 252 -13.15 0.79 -8.86
C ASN A 252 -13.83 -0.58 -8.88
N LYS A 253 -13.12 -1.64 -9.31
CA LYS A 253 -13.66 -3.01 -9.32
C LYS A 253 -14.03 -3.51 -7.92
N LYS A 254 -13.31 -3.08 -6.89
CA LYS A 254 -13.58 -3.47 -5.50
C LYS A 254 -14.60 -2.56 -4.81
N GLY A 255 -15.00 -1.45 -5.44
CA GLY A 255 -15.93 -0.48 -4.86
C GLY A 255 -15.40 0.18 -3.58
N LEU A 256 -14.09 0.44 -3.50
CA LEU A 256 -13.48 1.04 -2.30
C LEU A 256 -13.81 2.54 -2.19
N PHE A 257 -13.53 3.27 -3.26
CA PHE A 257 -13.90 4.66 -3.52
C PHE A 257 -13.82 4.86 -5.04
N GLU A 258 -14.29 5.99 -5.56
CA GLU A 258 -14.16 6.26 -7.00
C GLU A 258 -12.79 6.87 -7.30
N ALA A 259 -12.05 6.23 -8.20
CA ALA A 259 -10.77 6.70 -8.67
C ALA A 259 -10.78 6.97 -10.18
N VAL A 260 -10.14 8.07 -10.58
CA VAL A 260 -9.94 8.44 -11.99
C VAL A 260 -8.45 8.44 -12.28
N TYR A 261 -8.06 7.68 -13.31
CA TYR A 261 -6.66 7.63 -13.72
C TYR A 261 -6.25 8.93 -14.39
N ASP A 262 -5.15 9.48 -13.90
CA ASP A 262 -4.50 10.67 -14.45
C ASP A 262 -3.01 10.35 -14.66
N PRO A 263 -2.51 10.35 -15.91
CA PRO A 263 -1.10 10.07 -16.18
C PRO A 263 -0.15 11.13 -15.59
N GLU A 264 -0.62 12.34 -15.29
CA GLU A 264 0.18 13.44 -14.75
C GLU A 264 0.09 13.57 -13.22
N ALA A 265 -0.77 12.78 -12.54
CA ALA A 265 -0.98 12.89 -11.10
C ALA A 265 0.33 12.83 -10.28
N LEU A 266 1.30 12.01 -10.71
CA LEU A 266 2.60 11.91 -10.03
C LEU A 266 3.44 13.20 -10.14
N ASN A 267 3.27 13.98 -11.21
CA ASN A 267 3.97 15.23 -11.44
C ASN A 267 3.28 16.42 -10.78
N THR A 268 1.95 16.39 -10.70
CA THR A 268 1.12 17.53 -10.27
C THR A 268 0.65 17.44 -8.83
N ARG A 269 0.54 16.24 -8.25
CA ARG A 269 -0.07 16.01 -6.92
C ARG A 269 0.93 15.47 -5.88
N THR A 270 2.23 15.46 -6.18
CA THR A 270 3.27 15.02 -5.24
C THR A 270 4.10 16.14 -4.63
N LEU A 271 3.88 17.37 -5.07
CA LEU A 271 4.55 18.56 -4.55
C LEU A 271 4.08 18.85 -3.12
N GLY A 272 5.02 19.04 -2.21
CA GLY A 272 4.72 19.24 -0.79
C GLY A 272 4.50 17.94 0.00
N LEU A 273 4.46 16.77 -0.66
CA LEU A 273 4.23 15.51 0.07
C LEU A 273 5.47 15.04 0.85
N LYS A 274 6.67 15.28 0.32
CA LYS A 274 7.92 14.88 0.96
C LYS A 274 8.47 15.99 1.83
N ILE A 275 8.32 15.83 3.15
CA ILE A 275 8.91 16.71 4.17
C ILE A 275 10.44 16.74 4.00
N ASP A 276 11.02 17.94 4.02
CA ASP A 276 12.47 18.09 4.16
C ASP A 276 12.86 17.78 5.62
N PRO A 277 13.64 16.72 5.88
CA PRO A 277 14.02 16.34 7.24
C PRO A 277 14.83 17.42 7.98
N ASN A 278 15.41 18.39 7.28
CA ASN A 278 16.13 19.52 7.88
C ASN A 278 15.22 20.66 8.35
N ARG A 279 13.92 20.61 8.03
CA ARG A 279 12.90 21.59 8.46
C ARG A 279 11.89 21.05 9.45
N ALA A 280 12.08 19.81 9.92
CA ALA A 280 11.32 19.28 11.04
C ALA A 280 11.78 19.98 12.33
N VAL A 281 11.07 21.04 12.74
CA VAL A 281 11.33 21.75 13.99
C VAL A 281 10.81 20.92 15.17
N PRO A 282 11.53 20.80 16.29
CA PRO A 282 11.01 20.19 17.51
C PRO A 282 9.78 20.96 18.03
N ILE A 283 8.82 20.22 18.58
CA ILE A 283 7.56 20.75 19.10
C ILE A 283 7.83 21.71 20.27
N ASN A 284 7.45 22.98 20.12
CA ASN A 284 7.27 23.88 21.27
C ASN A 284 5.85 23.67 21.80
N ASN A 285 5.71 22.95 22.91
CA ASN A 285 4.43 22.80 23.61
C ASN A 285 4.08 24.14 24.27
N PHE A 286 3.35 25.01 23.57
CA PHE A 286 2.66 26.11 24.21
C PHE A 286 1.54 25.53 25.10
N GLY A 287 1.55 25.91 26.39
CA GLY A 287 0.75 25.30 27.44
C GLY A 287 -0.75 25.41 27.20
N PHE A 288 -1.45 24.33 27.54
CA PHE A 288 -2.90 24.19 27.52
C PHE A 288 -3.58 25.21 28.46
N SER A 289 -4.61 25.93 28.01
CA SER A 289 -5.67 26.46 28.89
C SER A 289 -6.90 25.56 28.70
N ASN A 290 -7.34 24.88 29.76
CA ASN A 290 -8.52 23.97 29.81
C ASN A 290 -9.84 24.70 29.68
N ASP A 291 -9.78 26.00 29.40
CA ASP A 291 -10.92 26.87 29.31
C ASP A 291 -11.38 26.88 27.86
N PHE A 292 -12.04 25.78 27.45
CA PHE A 292 -13.01 25.87 26.37
C PHE A 292 -14.04 26.93 26.79
N PRO A 293 -14.35 27.94 25.96
CA PRO A 293 -15.31 28.97 26.32
C PRO A 293 -16.60 28.31 26.80
N THR A 294 -16.98 28.62 28.04
CA THR A 294 -18.07 28.03 28.83
C THR A 294 -19.48 28.27 28.26
N GLU A 295 -19.59 28.78 27.03
CA GLU A 295 -20.86 29.17 26.42
C GLU A 295 -21.39 28.18 25.37
N PHE A 296 -20.57 27.25 24.85
CA PHE A 296 -21.08 26.16 24.01
C PHE A 296 -21.33 24.92 24.88
N ASP A 297 -22.59 24.67 25.25
CA ASP A 297 -22.98 23.44 25.95
C ASP A 297 -22.94 22.25 24.99
N VAL A 298 -21.71 21.77 24.72
CA VAL A 298 -21.41 20.67 23.78
C VAL A 298 -22.10 19.37 24.20
N ALA A 299 -22.58 19.25 25.45
CA ALA A 299 -23.27 18.08 25.96
C ALA A 299 -24.73 17.97 25.49
N THR A 300 -25.39 19.08 25.15
CA THR A 300 -26.83 19.07 24.77
C THR A 300 -27.12 19.09 23.27
N ASN A 301 -26.15 19.50 22.42
CA ASN A 301 -26.36 19.69 20.97
C ASN A 301 -25.35 18.93 20.09
N TRP A 302 -24.84 17.78 20.54
CA TRP A 302 -23.93 16.97 19.74
C TRP A 302 -24.66 16.41 18.51
N PRO A 303 -24.25 16.74 17.27
CA PRO A 303 -24.91 16.20 16.09
C PRO A 303 -24.61 14.70 15.98
N GLU A 304 -25.66 13.88 15.87
CA GLU A 304 -25.52 12.42 15.92
C GLU A 304 -24.69 11.85 14.74
N TYR A 305 -24.76 12.46 13.55
CA TYR A 305 -24.24 11.86 12.32
C TYR A 305 -23.29 12.74 11.51
N GLU A 306 -23.51 14.05 11.42
CA GLU A 306 -22.73 14.93 10.57
C GLU A 306 -22.58 16.34 11.12
N PHE A 307 -21.47 17.00 10.79
CA PHE A 307 -21.26 18.41 11.05
C PHE A 307 -20.49 19.03 9.91
N ASP A 308 -20.85 20.26 9.57
CA ASP A 308 -20.20 21.06 8.53
C ASP A 308 -20.11 22.51 9.02
N VAL A 309 -18.89 23.05 9.04
CA VAL A 309 -18.63 24.41 9.55
C VAL A 309 -19.41 25.45 8.77
N ALA A 310 -19.46 25.38 7.43
CA ALA A 310 -20.17 26.37 6.61
C ALA A 310 -21.69 26.33 6.82
N THR A 311 -22.23 25.18 7.19
CA THR A 311 -23.66 25.02 7.50
C THR A 311 -24.00 25.58 8.90
N ASN A 312 -23.08 25.41 9.86
CA ASN A 312 -23.30 25.83 11.26
C ASN A 312 -22.89 27.29 11.52
N TYR A 313 -22.02 27.86 10.68
CA TYR A 313 -21.63 29.28 10.66
C TYR A 313 -21.94 29.88 9.29
N PRO A 314 -23.24 30.04 8.94
CA PRO A 314 -23.67 30.42 7.59
C PRO A 314 -23.14 31.79 7.16
N GLU A 315 -22.93 32.71 8.09
CA GLU A 315 -22.29 33.99 7.87
C GLU A 315 -20.84 33.85 7.42
N CYS A 316 -20.17 32.74 7.68
CA CYS A 316 -18.79 32.45 7.26
C CYS A 316 -18.70 31.46 6.09
N ALA A 317 -19.83 31.03 5.53
CA ALA A 317 -19.89 29.96 4.53
C ALA A 317 -19.08 30.27 3.26
N ASP A 318 -19.00 31.52 2.83
CA ASP A 318 -18.22 31.97 1.66
C ASP A 318 -16.70 31.84 1.88
N ILE A 319 -16.21 32.13 3.08
CA ILE A 319 -14.80 31.94 3.45
C ILE A 319 -14.49 30.46 3.66
N VAL A 320 -15.35 29.75 4.41
CA VAL A 320 -15.18 28.34 4.73
C VAL A 320 -15.30 27.45 3.50
N ASN A 321 -16.09 27.80 2.49
CA ASN A 321 -16.17 27.03 1.24
C ASN A 321 -15.17 27.47 0.17
N ASN A 322 -14.36 28.49 0.42
CA ASN A 322 -13.31 28.90 -0.52
C ASN A 322 -12.22 27.81 -0.58
N ILE A 323 -12.12 27.15 -1.73
CA ILE A 323 -11.07 26.18 -2.03
C ILE A 323 -9.87 26.92 -2.59
N ARG A 324 -8.71 26.75 -1.95
CA ARG A 324 -7.46 27.38 -2.37
C ARG A 324 -6.68 26.48 -3.32
N ASP A 325 -5.75 27.07 -4.05
CA ASP A 325 -4.83 26.37 -4.94
C ASP A 325 -3.38 26.65 -4.53
N GLN A 326 -2.62 25.61 -4.20
CA GLN A 326 -1.20 25.73 -3.88
C GLN A 326 -0.32 25.87 -5.13
N SER A 327 -0.87 25.64 -6.32
CA SER A 327 -0.17 25.65 -7.61
C SER A 327 0.98 24.63 -7.65
N LYS A 328 1.98 24.86 -8.49
CA LYS A 328 3.22 24.07 -8.59
C LYS A 328 4.22 24.41 -7.47
N CYS A 329 3.75 24.46 -6.24
CA CYS A 329 4.50 24.78 -5.02
C CYS A 329 4.11 23.79 -3.90
N GLY A 330 5.08 23.26 -3.16
CA GLY A 330 4.84 22.32 -2.06
C GLY A 330 4.40 22.98 -0.75
N SER A 331 3.46 23.91 -0.82
CA SER A 331 3.05 24.82 0.27
C SER A 331 1.72 24.42 0.93
N CYS A 332 1.26 23.17 0.79
CA CYS A 332 -0.01 22.71 1.39
C CYS A 332 -0.12 23.02 2.89
N TRP A 333 0.98 22.89 3.64
CA TRP A 333 1.06 23.23 5.06
C TRP A 333 0.73 24.71 5.34
N ALA A 334 1.18 25.63 4.49
CA ALA A 334 0.95 27.07 4.64
C ALA A 334 -0.39 27.51 4.05
N VAL A 335 -0.78 26.97 2.89
CA VAL A 335 -2.05 27.28 2.21
C VAL A 335 -3.24 26.82 3.06
N SER A 336 -3.19 25.58 3.57
CA SER A 336 -4.22 25.05 4.47
C SER A 336 -4.25 25.80 5.80
N ALA A 337 -3.09 26.25 6.31
CA ALA A 337 -3.04 27.05 7.53
C ALA A 337 -3.63 28.44 7.39
N ALA A 338 -3.24 29.18 6.35
CA ALA A 338 -3.82 30.47 6.05
C ALA A 338 -5.34 30.37 5.81
N GLY A 339 -5.80 29.30 5.16
CA GLY A 339 -7.23 29.00 5.02
C GLY A 339 -7.93 28.80 6.36
N ALA A 340 -7.40 27.93 7.23
CA ALA A 340 -7.99 27.67 8.54
C ALA A 340 -8.00 28.92 9.44
N ILE A 341 -6.94 29.75 9.40
CA ILE A 341 -6.89 31.02 10.14
C ILE A 341 -7.99 31.96 9.63
N SER A 342 -8.18 32.06 8.30
CA SER A 342 -9.21 32.90 7.69
C SER A 342 -10.62 32.51 8.17
N ASP A 343 -10.91 31.22 8.18
CA ASP A 343 -12.18 30.69 8.70
C ASP A 343 -12.38 31.03 10.17
N ARG A 344 -11.34 30.80 10.99
CA ARG A 344 -11.39 31.02 12.43
C ARG A 344 -11.54 32.48 12.80
N ILE A 345 -10.95 33.41 12.04
CA ILE A 345 -11.20 34.84 12.24
C ILE A 345 -12.69 35.15 12.01
N CYS A 346 -13.27 34.61 10.95
CA CYS A 346 -14.69 34.81 10.68
C CYS A 346 -15.57 34.23 11.80
N VAL A 347 -15.30 32.97 12.20
CA VAL A 347 -16.06 32.29 13.25
C VAL A 347 -15.91 33.01 14.61
N ALA A 348 -14.69 33.37 15.00
CA ALA A 348 -14.42 34.04 16.28
C ALA A 348 -15.02 35.46 16.35
N THR A 349 -15.30 36.08 15.20
CA THR A 349 -15.92 37.41 15.11
C THR A 349 -17.40 37.33 14.72
N ASN A 350 -17.99 36.12 14.72
CA ASN A 350 -19.38 35.88 14.35
C ASN A 350 -19.77 36.52 13.00
N GLY A 351 -18.87 36.37 12.02
CA GLY A 351 -19.04 36.87 10.65
C GLY A 351 -18.78 38.36 10.42
N SER A 352 -18.47 39.13 11.47
CA SER A 352 -18.23 40.58 11.33
C SER A 352 -16.91 40.91 10.62
N VAL A 353 -15.93 40.00 10.64
CA VAL A 353 -14.66 40.15 9.94
C VAL A 353 -14.45 38.97 8.99
N LYS A 354 -14.41 39.26 7.68
CA LYS A 354 -14.17 38.28 6.63
C LYS A 354 -12.92 38.67 5.86
N VAL A 355 -11.87 37.88 6.00
CA VAL A 355 -10.57 38.14 5.37
C VAL A 355 -9.98 36.86 4.78
N SER A 356 -9.17 37.02 3.75
CA SER A 356 -8.26 35.97 3.29
C SER A 356 -6.88 36.24 3.84
N ILE A 357 -6.38 35.40 4.73
CA ILE A 357 -4.99 35.46 5.21
C ILE A 357 -4.03 35.01 4.12
N SER A 358 -2.90 35.70 3.98
CA SER A 358 -1.92 35.45 2.92
C SER A 358 -1.25 34.09 3.06
N SER A 359 -1.58 33.17 2.13
CA SER A 359 -0.87 31.90 1.99
C SER A 359 0.62 32.09 1.64
N TYR A 360 0.96 33.17 0.92
CA TYR A 360 2.34 33.43 0.52
C TYR A 360 3.18 33.82 1.72
N GLN A 361 2.69 34.74 2.56
CA GLN A 361 3.42 35.17 3.75
C GLN A 361 3.59 34.01 4.73
N ALA A 362 2.54 33.20 4.93
CA ALA A 362 2.62 31.97 5.73
C ALA A 362 3.71 31.02 5.22
N ALA A 363 3.87 30.90 3.89
CA ALA A 363 4.88 30.01 3.29
C ALA A 363 6.29 30.61 3.34
N ALA A 364 6.45 31.90 2.99
CA ALA A 364 7.74 32.51 2.75
C ALA A 364 8.45 33.01 4.02
N CYS A 365 7.69 33.33 5.07
CA CYS A 365 8.24 33.88 6.31
C CYS A 365 8.47 32.85 7.42
N ALA A 366 8.07 31.59 7.22
CA ALA A 366 8.32 30.51 8.18
C ALA A 366 9.75 29.94 8.14
N GLY A 367 10.64 30.53 7.33
CA GLY A 367 12.04 30.13 7.21
C GLY A 367 12.34 29.24 6.00
N GLY A 368 13.26 29.70 5.15
CA GLY A 368 13.66 29.00 3.91
C GLY A 368 12.69 29.20 2.75
N ASP A 369 12.72 28.29 1.78
CA ASP A 369 11.78 28.24 0.65
C ASP A 369 10.49 27.48 1.02
N GLY A 370 9.36 28.17 1.19
CA GLY A 370 8.08 27.59 1.58
C GLY A 370 7.44 26.64 0.57
N CYS A 371 7.96 26.57 -0.66
CA CYS A 371 7.57 25.54 -1.64
C CYS A 371 8.23 24.18 -1.39
N ILE A 372 9.16 24.11 -0.43
CA ILE A 372 9.67 22.86 0.13
C ILE A 372 8.81 22.52 1.35
N ALA A 373 8.29 21.30 1.40
CA ALA A 373 7.36 20.86 2.43
C ALA A 373 7.92 21.09 3.85
N SER A 374 7.09 21.69 4.71
CA SER A 374 7.36 21.91 6.13
C SER A 374 6.25 21.31 7.00
N THR A 375 6.34 21.49 8.32
CA THR A 375 5.28 21.13 9.26
C THR A 375 4.18 22.21 9.31
N ILE A 376 2.97 21.82 9.71
CA ILE A 376 1.87 22.77 9.94
C ILE A 376 2.25 23.82 10.99
N ASP A 377 2.98 23.38 12.03
CA ASP A 377 3.38 24.21 13.17
C ASP A 377 4.16 25.46 12.74
N ALA A 378 4.98 25.37 11.69
CA ALA A 378 5.78 26.49 11.19
C ALA A 378 4.93 27.69 10.71
N ALA A 379 3.76 27.43 10.12
CA ALA A 379 2.85 28.49 9.71
C ALA A 379 2.20 29.18 10.92
N PHE A 380 1.82 28.39 11.94
CA PHE A 380 1.24 28.91 13.17
C PHE A 380 2.24 29.66 14.03
N ASP A 381 3.48 29.19 14.14
CA ASP A 381 4.57 29.90 14.80
C ASP A 381 4.74 31.30 14.18
N THR A 382 4.73 31.39 12.84
CA THR A 382 4.82 32.66 12.12
C THR A 382 3.62 33.57 12.43
N PHE A 383 2.41 33.01 12.42
CA PHE A 383 1.18 33.74 12.73
C PHE A 383 1.15 34.31 14.14
N ILE A 384 1.64 33.57 15.13
CA ILE A 384 1.66 34.00 16.52
C ILE A 384 2.76 35.03 16.77
N THR A 385 3.96 34.78 16.25
CA THR A 385 5.14 35.60 16.56
C THR A 385 5.18 36.91 15.79
N ASN A 386 4.85 36.86 14.49
CA ASN A 386 5.04 37.98 13.57
C ASN A 386 3.72 38.55 13.01
N GLY A 387 2.63 37.80 13.15
CA GLY A 387 1.38 38.10 12.46
C GLY A 387 1.47 37.81 10.96
N ILE A 388 0.31 37.70 10.32
CA ILE A 388 0.21 37.48 8.87
C ILE A 388 -0.82 38.46 8.30
N PRO A 389 -0.54 39.16 7.19
CA PRO A 389 -1.47 40.11 6.61
C PRO A 389 -2.49 39.42 5.70
N THR A 390 -3.43 40.19 5.18
CA THR A 390 -4.39 39.68 4.18
C THR A 390 -3.70 39.38 2.84
N GLY A 391 -4.27 38.48 2.06
CA GLY A 391 -3.81 38.06 0.75
C GLY A 391 -4.70 36.98 0.16
N SER A 392 -5.37 37.30 -0.95
CA SER A 392 -6.20 36.34 -1.69
C SER A 392 -5.38 35.41 -2.58
N GLU A 393 -6.07 34.56 -3.32
CA GLU A 393 -5.51 33.81 -4.44
C GLU A 393 -5.09 34.72 -5.62
N ASN A 394 -4.34 34.14 -6.56
CA ASN A 394 -3.65 34.87 -7.63
C ASN A 394 -4.59 35.55 -8.64
N ASP A 395 -5.77 34.98 -8.83
CA ASP A 395 -6.80 35.46 -9.75
C ASP A 395 -7.52 36.71 -9.22
N LYS A 396 -7.79 36.77 -7.90
CA LYS A 396 -8.46 37.91 -7.24
C LYS A 396 -7.53 39.09 -6.98
N LYS A 397 -6.28 38.83 -6.57
CA LYS A 397 -5.26 39.85 -6.24
C LYS A 397 -5.71 40.87 -5.19
N GLU A 398 -6.47 40.44 -4.20
CA GLU A 398 -6.98 41.26 -3.11
C GLU A 398 -6.14 41.10 -1.83
N GLY A 399 -6.21 42.11 -0.95
CA GLY A 399 -5.46 42.14 0.31
C GLY A 399 -4.04 42.69 0.17
N CYS A 400 -3.28 42.65 1.26
CA CYS A 400 -1.92 43.17 1.32
C CYS A 400 -0.94 42.36 0.46
N GLN A 401 -0.96 41.03 0.54
CA GLN A 401 -0.01 40.13 -0.12
C GLN A 401 -0.70 38.91 -0.75
N PRO A 402 -1.31 39.07 -1.95
CA PRO A 402 -1.91 37.95 -2.67
C PRO A 402 -0.91 36.84 -3.02
N TYR A 403 -1.40 35.62 -3.21
CA TYR A 403 -0.59 34.48 -3.63
C TYR A 403 -0.05 34.71 -5.05
N PRO A 404 1.28 34.70 -5.27
CA PRO A 404 1.86 35.11 -6.55
C PRO A 404 1.86 33.99 -7.61
N PHE A 405 1.49 32.76 -7.26
CA PHE A 405 1.56 31.61 -8.15
C PHE A 405 0.20 31.37 -8.83
N GLU A 406 0.22 31.19 -10.14
CA GLU A 406 -0.96 31.00 -10.98
C GLU A 406 -1.71 29.71 -10.61
N HIS A 407 -3.05 29.74 -10.62
CA HIS A 407 -3.86 28.53 -10.50
C HIS A 407 -3.51 27.52 -11.59
N CYS A 408 -3.55 26.23 -11.26
CA CYS A 408 -3.18 25.22 -12.22
C CYS A 408 -4.01 23.94 -12.09
N ALA A 409 -4.23 23.28 -13.22
CA ALA A 409 -4.98 22.05 -13.28
C ALA A 409 -4.21 20.92 -12.58
N HIS A 410 -4.78 20.43 -11.47
CA HIS A 410 -4.29 19.23 -10.80
C HIS A 410 -4.83 17.95 -11.46
N GLY A 411 -5.80 18.05 -12.37
CA GLY A 411 -6.39 16.94 -13.12
C GLY A 411 -6.17 16.96 -14.63
N PRO A 412 -6.48 15.84 -15.31
CA PRO A 412 -6.14 15.65 -16.73
C PRO A 412 -7.03 16.45 -17.70
N HIS A 413 -8.13 17.03 -17.22
CA HIS A 413 -9.20 17.58 -18.07
C HIS A 413 -9.69 18.97 -17.64
N SER A 414 -8.79 19.83 -17.18
CA SER A 414 -9.11 21.26 -16.97
C SER A 414 -9.37 21.97 -18.29
N THR A 415 -10.44 22.76 -18.34
CA THR A 415 -10.67 23.77 -19.38
C THR A 415 -10.45 25.19 -18.87
N THR A 416 -10.22 25.36 -17.57
CA THR A 416 -10.18 26.66 -16.89
C THR A 416 -8.75 27.11 -16.63
N TYR A 417 -7.92 26.20 -16.12
CA TYR A 417 -6.55 26.45 -15.68
C TYR A 417 -5.51 25.79 -16.58
N PRO A 418 -4.32 26.39 -16.76
CA PRO A 418 -3.21 25.72 -17.42
C PRO A 418 -2.78 24.47 -16.64
N GLN A 419 -2.21 23.48 -17.33
CA GLN A 419 -1.70 22.28 -16.68
C GLN A 419 -0.56 22.61 -15.72
N CYS A 420 -0.59 22.12 -14.47
CA CYS A 420 0.50 22.37 -13.51
C CYS A 420 1.86 21.91 -14.05
N SER A 421 1.89 20.88 -14.89
CA SER A 421 3.11 20.39 -15.53
C SER A 421 3.75 21.44 -16.45
N SER A 422 2.98 22.35 -17.06
CA SER A 422 3.48 23.43 -17.93
C SER A 422 3.98 24.66 -17.17
N LEU A 423 3.62 24.82 -15.90
CA LEU A 423 4.08 25.95 -15.08
C LEU A 423 5.53 25.76 -14.62
N PRO A 424 6.27 26.86 -14.35
CA PRO A 424 7.60 26.77 -13.74
C PRO A 424 7.50 26.23 -12.31
N ALA A 425 8.59 25.65 -11.81
CA ALA A 425 8.70 25.33 -10.39
C ALA A 425 8.80 26.64 -9.60
N TYR A 426 7.85 26.88 -8.71
CA TYR A 426 7.80 28.09 -7.89
C TYR A 426 8.69 27.98 -6.65
N LYS A 427 9.02 29.14 -6.09
CA LYS A 427 9.74 29.29 -4.82
C LYS A 427 9.07 30.35 -3.98
N ALA A 428 8.93 30.08 -2.69
CA ALA A 428 8.46 31.01 -1.68
C ALA A 428 9.61 31.27 -0.70
N ASN A 429 10.71 31.84 -1.18
CA ASN A 429 11.95 32.02 -0.41
C ASN A 429 12.27 33.48 -0.09
N GLN A 430 11.32 34.39 -0.32
CA GLN A 430 11.46 35.81 -0.04
C GLN A 430 10.31 36.26 0.86
N CYS A 431 10.63 36.52 2.12
CA CYS A 431 9.69 37.10 3.08
C CYS A 431 9.66 38.62 2.88
N TYR A 432 8.49 39.18 2.56
CA TYR A 432 8.33 40.62 2.37
C TYR A 432 7.50 41.22 3.52
N HIS A 433 7.85 42.44 3.92
CA HIS A 433 7.14 43.21 4.95
C HIS A 433 6.52 44.48 4.34
N THR A 434 5.94 44.35 3.15
CA THR A 434 5.30 45.43 2.39
C THR A 434 4.08 44.88 1.67
N CYS A 435 3.01 45.68 1.62
CA CYS A 435 1.83 45.36 0.80
C CYS A 435 2.05 45.67 -0.68
N GLN A 436 1.22 45.07 -1.53
CA GLN A 436 1.18 45.35 -2.95
C GLN A 436 0.85 46.83 -3.24
N PRO A 437 1.36 47.40 -4.35
CA PRO A 437 1.06 48.78 -4.72
C PRO A 437 -0.43 49.05 -4.83
N GLY A 438 -0.89 50.17 -4.27
CA GLY A 438 -2.29 50.59 -4.32
C GLY A 438 -3.19 49.97 -3.25
N TYR A 439 -2.65 49.13 -2.36
CA TYR A 439 -3.38 48.69 -1.16
C TYR A 439 -3.45 49.82 -0.13
N ASN A 440 -4.62 49.98 0.52
CA ASN A 440 -4.94 51.17 1.31
C ASN A 440 -4.41 51.14 2.76
N LYS A 441 -3.87 50.00 3.23
CA LYS A 441 -3.28 49.86 4.56
C LYS A 441 -1.78 49.62 4.45
N SER A 442 -1.03 50.01 5.49
CA SER A 442 0.36 49.59 5.63
C SER A 442 0.44 48.07 5.91
N TYR A 443 1.63 47.49 5.80
CA TYR A 443 1.83 46.07 6.13
C TYR A 443 1.49 45.82 7.60
N GLU A 444 1.97 46.70 8.49
CA GLU A 444 1.79 46.63 9.93
C GLU A 444 0.32 46.78 10.35
N ASP A 445 -0.43 47.65 9.66
CA ASP A 445 -1.85 47.90 9.94
C ASP A 445 -2.78 46.79 9.39
N ASP A 446 -2.25 45.82 8.65
CA ASP A 446 -3.02 44.70 8.10
C ASP A 446 -2.66 43.35 8.73
N LEU A 447 -1.85 43.32 9.80
CA LEU A 447 -1.45 42.08 10.46
C LEU A 447 -2.53 41.52 11.37
N TYR A 448 -2.79 40.21 11.22
CA TYR A 448 -3.61 39.41 12.12
C TYR A 448 -2.70 38.50 12.94
N PHE A 449 -3.07 38.26 14.20
CA PHE A 449 -2.26 37.51 15.15
C PHE A 449 -3.04 36.34 15.76
N GLY A 450 -2.29 35.31 16.14
CA GLY A 450 -2.78 34.23 17.00
C GLY A 450 -2.18 34.32 18.39
N THR A 451 -2.85 33.70 19.37
CA THR A 451 -2.36 33.63 20.75
C THR A 451 -1.66 32.31 21.06
N GLY A 452 -1.93 31.26 20.28
CA GLY A 452 -1.40 29.91 20.48
C GLY A 452 -1.89 28.90 19.44
N TYR A 453 -1.37 27.68 19.49
CA TYR A 453 -1.95 26.52 18.84
C TYR A 453 -1.73 25.26 19.69
N HIS A 454 -2.55 24.24 19.47
CA HIS A 454 -2.48 22.99 20.22
C HIS A 454 -2.76 21.77 19.34
N SER A 455 -2.19 20.63 19.74
CA SER A 455 -2.45 19.33 19.14
C SER A 455 -3.76 18.75 19.68
N VAL A 456 -4.52 18.14 18.79
CA VAL A 456 -5.78 17.47 19.13
C VAL A 456 -5.59 15.96 19.00
N GLU A 457 -5.70 15.27 20.13
CA GLU A 457 -5.28 13.86 20.25
C GLU A 457 -6.42 12.86 20.07
N SER A 458 -7.69 13.29 20.19
CA SER A 458 -8.85 12.39 20.11
C SER A 458 -9.89 12.86 19.09
N GLU A 459 -10.65 11.93 18.52
CA GLU A 459 -11.77 12.22 17.63
C GLU A 459 -12.80 13.13 18.30
N ALA A 460 -13.13 12.85 19.57
CA ALA A 460 -14.10 13.63 20.33
C ALA A 460 -13.61 15.07 20.55
N ASP A 461 -12.33 15.28 20.85
CA ASP A 461 -11.79 16.62 21.05
C ASP A 461 -11.69 17.39 19.73
N ALA A 462 -11.42 16.70 18.61
CA ALA A 462 -11.47 17.31 17.29
C ALA A 462 -12.89 17.77 16.93
N GLN A 463 -13.90 16.94 17.21
CA GLN A 463 -15.30 17.31 17.00
C GLN A 463 -15.71 18.51 17.87
N LYS A 464 -15.36 18.51 19.17
CA LYS A 464 -15.60 19.66 20.06
C LYS A 464 -14.94 20.93 19.55
N ALA A 465 -13.67 20.85 19.15
CA ALA A 465 -12.90 22.01 18.71
C ALA A 465 -13.43 22.59 17.39
N ILE A 466 -13.89 21.74 16.47
CA ILE A 466 -14.56 22.19 15.23
C ILE A 466 -15.91 22.85 15.52
N MET A 467 -16.70 22.29 16.43
CA MET A 467 -18.00 22.86 16.80
C MET A 467 -17.84 24.24 17.43
N ALA A 468 -16.90 24.37 18.37
CA ALA A 468 -16.74 25.58 19.15
C ALA A 468 -15.99 26.69 18.39
N ASN A 469 -14.97 26.35 17.61
CA ASN A 469 -14.02 27.32 17.07
C ASN A 469 -13.91 27.26 15.54
N GLY A 470 -14.72 26.43 14.89
CA GLY A 470 -14.65 26.21 13.45
C GLY A 470 -13.42 25.40 13.03
N THR A 471 -13.09 25.51 11.76
CA THR A 471 -12.10 24.73 11.03
C THR A 471 -10.81 24.41 11.79
N LEU A 472 -10.32 23.17 11.66
CA LEU A 472 -9.00 22.73 12.11
C LEU A 472 -8.05 22.50 10.93
N ILE A 473 -6.79 22.17 11.21
CA ILE A 473 -5.90 21.58 10.20
C ILE A 473 -5.70 20.12 10.55
N LEU A 474 -5.84 19.27 9.55
CA LEU A 474 -5.52 17.86 9.61
C LEU A 474 -4.40 17.58 8.62
N GLY A 475 -3.50 16.67 8.95
CA GLY A 475 -2.81 15.97 7.88
C GLY A 475 -2.75 14.48 8.06
N PHE A 476 -2.42 13.86 6.95
CA PHE A 476 -2.55 12.43 6.73
C PHE A 476 -1.46 11.95 5.78
N ASN A 477 -1.29 10.64 5.72
CA ASN A 477 -0.36 10.00 4.81
C ASN A 477 -0.97 9.89 3.41
N ALA A 478 -0.35 10.53 2.43
CA ALA A 478 -0.72 10.45 1.02
C ALA A 478 -0.04 9.23 0.35
N TYR A 479 -0.88 8.32 -0.14
CA TYR A 479 -0.48 7.16 -0.94
C TYR A 479 -0.84 7.36 -2.41
N GLU A 480 -0.36 6.46 -3.28
CA GLU A 480 -0.61 6.55 -4.73
C GLU A 480 -2.10 6.62 -5.07
N SER A 481 -2.92 5.84 -4.39
CA SER A 481 -4.37 5.79 -4.58
C SER A 481 -5.05 7.14 -4.34
N PHE A 482 -4.55 7.94 -3.39
CA PHE A 482 -5.06 9.29 -3.11
C PHE A 482 -4.85 10.22 -4.30
N LEU A 483 -3.75 10.05 -5.02
CA LEU A 483 -3.44 10.85 -6.20
C LEU A 483 -4.45 10.61 -7.33
N TYR A 484 -5.28 9.58 -7.24
CA TYR A 484 -6.36 9.27 -8.19
C TYR A 484 -7.77 9.47 -7.62
N TYR A 485 -7.90 9.98 -6.39
CA TYR A 485 -9.20 10.16 -5.74
C TYR A 485 -10.14 11.06 -6.58
N ASN A 486 -11.41 10.64 -6.65
CA ASN A 486 -12.50 11.41 -7.26
C ASN A 486 -13.67 11.59 -6.29
N SER A 487 -14.19 10.50 -5.70
CA SER A 487 -15.34 10.55 -4.80
C SER A 487 -15.38 9.37 -3.82
N GLY A 488 -16.29 9.42 -2.84
CA GLY A 488 -16.45 8.42 -1.77
C GLY A 488 -15.52 8.68 -0.57
N ILE A 489 -15.46 7.74 0.38
CA ILE A 489 -14.59 7.81 1.55
C ILE A 489 -13.22 7.22 1.21
N TYR A 490 -12.19 8.06 1.20
CA TYR A 490 -10.82 7.64 0.94
C TYR A 490 -10.25 6.83 2.12
N LYS A 491 -9.70 5.66 1.80
CA LYS A 491 -8.88 4.83 2.69
C LYS A 491 -7.75 4.18 1.87
N PRO A 492 -6.49 4.23 2.34
CA PRO A 492 -5.37 3.63 1.63
C PRO A 492 -5.48 2.09 1.59
N ILE A 493 -4.85 1.52 0.56
CA ILE A 493 -4.88 0.11 0.24
C ILE A 493 -3.62 -0.57 0.75
N SER A 494 -3.78 -1.71 1.41
CA SER A 494 -2.66 -2.47 1.95
C SER A 494 -1.55 -2.73 0.92
N GLY A 495 -0.33 -2.31 1.25
CA GLY A 495 0.87 -2.52 0.46
C GLY A 495 1.11 -1.52 -0.67
N GLU A 496 0.21 -0.55 -0.89
CA GLU A 496 0.38 0.47 -1.92
C GLU A 496 1.57 1.41 -1.65
N LYS A 497 1.94 2.20 -2.66
CA LYS A 497 3.11 3.09 -2.58
C LYS A 497 2.81 4.35 -1.78
N TYR A 498 3.57 4.57 -0.72
CA TYR A 498 3.57 5.80 0.08
C TYR A 498 4.34 6.93 -0.64
N TYR A 499 3.76 8.13 -0.72
CA TYR A 499 4.41 9.30 -1.34
C TYR A 499 4.84 10.36 -0.33
N GLY A 500 4.20 10.42 0.84
CA GLY A 500 4.52 11.42 1.85
C GLY A 500 3.31 11.81 2.69
N TRP A 501 3.38 12.96 3.32
CA TRP A 501 2.31 13.54 4.15
C TRP A 501 1.67 14.72 3.43
N HIS A 502 0.39 14.99 3.67
CA HIS A 502 -0.33 16.15 3.12
C HIS A 502 -1.11 16.87 4.20
N ALA A 503 -1.11 18.22 4.18
CA ALA A 503 -1.82 19.06 5.13
C ALA A 503 -3.05 19.70 4.47
N VAL A 504 -4.21 19.55 5.10
CA VAL A 504 -5.52 19.91 4.57
C VAL A 504 -6.37 20.55 5.66
N ARG A 505 -7.42 21.26 5.23
CA ARG A 505 -8.30 22.00 6.12
C ARG A 505 -9.47 21.11 6.54
N LEU A 506 -9.64 20.90 7.85
CA LEU A 506 -10.67 20.04 8.43
C LEU A 506 -11.90 20.86 8.81
N ILE A 507 -13.00 20.63 8.10
CA ILE A 507 -14.19 21.50 8.11
C ILE A 507 -15.46 20.79 8.59
N GLY A 508 -15.36 19.53 8.98
CA GLY A 508 -16.53 18.74 9.36
C GLY A 508 -16.28 17.25 9.40
N TRP A 509 -17.34 16.49 9.63
CA TRP A 509 -17.34 15.03 9.62
C TRP A 509 -18.71 14.49 9.21
N GLY A 510 -18.76 13.20 8.91
CA GLY A 510 -20.00 12.49 8.70
C GLY A 510 -19.84 10.98 8.83
N GLU A 511 -20.92 10.27 8.56
CA GLU A 511 -20.97 8.81 8.52
C GLU A 511 -21.68 8.33 7.25
N GLU A 512 -21.15 7.32 6.57
CA GLU A 512 -21.81 6.60 5.47
C GLU A 512 -21.80 5.10 5.79
N GLY A 513 -22.97 4.55 6.13
CA GLY A 513 -23.07 3.18 6.61
C GLY A 513 -22.33 3.00 7.94
N GLU A 514 -21.38 2.08 8.00
CA GLU A 514 -20.53 1.85 9.19
C GLU A 514 -19.26 2.71 9.19
N SER A 515 -18.99 3.44 8.10
CA SER A 515 -17.74 4.19 7.92
C SER A 515 -17.90 5.63 8.40
N LYS A 516 -17.00 6.07 9.28
CA LYS A 516 -16.91 7.46 9.74
C LYS A 516 -15.83 8.20 8.94
N TYR A 517 -16.11 9.44 8.55
CA TYR A 517 -15.18 10.24 7.77
C TYR A 517 -15.01 11.67 8.31
N TRP A 518 -13.84 12.25 8.03
CA TRP A 518 -13.60 13.68 8.08
C TRP A 518 -13.93 14.31 6.74
N LYS A 519 -14.64 15.46 6.74
CA LYS A 519 -14.83 16.31 5.56
C LYS A 519 -13.68 17.31 5.51
N LEU A 520 -12.94 17.28 4.41
CA LEU A 520 -11.70 18.02 4.27
C LEU A 520 -11.72 18.88 3.01
N ALA A 521 -11.25 20.11 3.10
CA ALA A 521 -10.97 20.98 1.97
C ALA A 521 -9.50 20.82 1.56
N ASN A 522 -9.26 20.46 0.31
CA ASN A 522 -7.93 20.30 -0.26
C ASN A 522 -7.40 21.66 -0.77
N SER A 523 -6.12 21.69 -1.16
CA SER A 523 -5.43 22.86 -1.70
C SER A 523 -5.09 22.70 -3.19
N TRP A 524 -5.91 21.96 -3.95
CA TRP A 524 -5.71 21.62 -5.36
C TRP A 524 -6.87 22.11 -6.23
N ASN A 525 -7.42 23.29 -5.90
CA ASN A 525 -8.59 23.92 -6.52
C ASN A 525 -9.86 23.05 -6.58
N GLU A 526 -10.94 23.64 -7.09
CA GLU A 526 -12.27 23.07 -7.15
C GLU A 526 -12.46 22.03 -8.25
N GLU A 527 -11.55 21.92 -9.23
CA GLU A 527 -11.64 20.88 -10.28
C GLU A 527 -11.21 19.49 -9.77
N TRP A 528 -10.61 19.41 -8.58
CA TRP A 528 -10.17 18.15 -7.98
C TRP A 528 -11.20 17.55 -7.02
N GLY A 529 -11.38 16.22 -7.08
CA GLY A 529 -12.20 15.48 -6.09
C GLY A 529 -13.66 15.93 -6.06
N LEU A 530 -14.19 16.15 -4.86
CA LEU A 530 -15.57 16.60 -4.64
C LEU A 530 -15.64 18.12 -4.64
N ASN A 531 -15.45 18.76 -5.79
CA ASN A 531 -15.39 20.23 -5.92
C ASN A 531 -14.31 20.85 -4.99
N GLY A 532 -13.13 20.26 -4.95
CA GLY A 532 -12.02 20.65 -4.07
C GLY A 532 -12.06 20.03 -2.67
N PHE A 533 -13.16 19.37 -2.30
CA PHE A 533 -13.29 18.65 -1.04
C PHE A 533 -12.99 17.15 -1.21
N PHE A 534 -12.80 16.46 -0.10
CA PHE A 534 -12.80 15.00 -0.05
C PHE A 534 -13.22 14.48 1.32
N LYS A 535 -13.51 13.19 1.39
CA LYS A 535 -13.83 12.47 2.62
C LYS A 535 -12.68 11.53 2.95
N LEU A 536 -12.13 11.62 4.16
CA LEU A 536 -11.06 10.75 4.66
C LEU A 536 -11.61 9.86 5.76
N ASP A 537 -11.37 8.57 5.68
CA ASP A 537 -11.66 7.64 6.78
C ASP A 537 -10.94 8.11 8.06
N LYS A 538 -11.67 8.25 9.16
CA LYS A 538 -11.13 8.81 10.41
C LYS A 538 -9.91 8.01 10.93
N THR A 539 -9.76 6.73 10.58
CA THR A 539 -8.61 5.91 11.00
C THR A 539 -7.29 6.33 10.37
N GLU A 540 -7.31 7.17 9.34
CA GLU A 540 -6.12 7.58 8.57
C GLU A 540 -5.54 8.93 9.02
N THR A 541 -5.98 9.42 10.17
CA THR A 541 -5.53 10.69 10.77
C THR A 541 -4.11 10.55 11.31
N VAL A 542 -3.21 11.47 10.96
CA VAL A 542 -1.84 11.51 11.51
C VAL A 542 -1.68 12.59 12.57
N LYS A 543 -2.12 13.82 12.28
CA LYS A 543 -2.02 14.95 13.22
C LYS A 543 -3.16 15.94 12.96
N ILE A 544 -3.74 16.47 14.03
CA ILE A 544 -4.72 17.55 13.99
C ILE A 544 -4.21 18.71 14.86
N LEU A 545 -4.30 19.94 14.35
CA LEU A 545 -3.96 21.15 15.10
C LEU A 545 -5.10 22.16 15.05
N ALA A 546 -5.28 22.88 16.16
CA ALA A 546 -6.13 24.05 16.27
C ALA A 546 -5.27 25.29 16.58
N VAL A 547 -5.53 26.40 15.91
CA VAL A 547 -4.90 27.70 16.18
C VAL A 547 -5.90 28.64 16.84
N ASP A 548 -5.44 29.41 17.81
CA ASP A 548 -6.25 30.38 18.53
C ASP A 548 -6.04 31.78 17.94
N ILE A 549 -7.14 32.52 17.76
CA ILE A 549 -7.15 33.84 17.14
C ILE A 549 -7.09 34.92 18.22
N ASP A 550 -6.22 35.91 18.04
CA ASP A 550 -6.16 37.10 18.89
C ASP A 550 -7.21 38.12 18.42
N THR A 551 -8.42 38.01 18.97
CA THR A 551 -9.55 38.88 18.61
C THR A 551 -9.37 40.32 19.10
N GLU A 552 -8.52 40.56 20.10
CA GLU A 552 -8.23 41.90 20.62
C GLU A 552 -7.31 42.70 19.68
N ARG A 553 -6.52 42.00 18.85
CA ARG A 553 -5.58 42.60 17.89
C ARG A 553 -6.04 42.56 16.44
N ILE A 554 -7.33 42.34 16.21
CA ILE A 554 -7.90 42.46 14.86
C ILE A 554 -7.80 43.92 14.39
N PRO A 555 -7.22 44.21 13.22
CA PRO A 555 -7.15 45.56 12.68
C PRO A 555 -8.53 46.21 12.60
N GLN A 556 -8.65 47.43 13.14
CA GLN A 556 -9.89 48.19 13.01
C GLN A 556 -10.10 48.62 11.55
N HIS A 557 -11.34 48.52 11.07
CA HIS A 557 -11.75 48.85 9.70
C HIS A 557 -12.22 50.29 9.55
#